data_AF-A0A381X8P3-F1
#
_entry.id   AF-A0A381X8P3-F1
#
_cell.length_a   1.000
_cell.length_b   1.000
_cell.length_c   1.000
_cell.angle_alpha   90.00
_cell.angle_beta   90.00
_cell.angle_gamma   90.00
#
_symmetry.space_group_name_H-M   'P 1'
#
loop_
_entity.id
_entity.type
_entity.pdbx_description
1 polymer ?
#
loop_
_entity_poly.entity_id
_entity_poly.type
_entity_poly.pdbx_seq_one_letter_code
_entity_poly.pdbx_strand_id
1 'polypeptide(L)'
;VLRTGSVSKRSDPEPCREQDLGLFEVITRDGAARIGRLHTAHGPLNTPTLLPVVNPNLRTIEPREMWERYGVDALITNSYVIWKHDDLRERALAEGIHSMLDFPGVVVTDSGTFQSYVYGDVEVGVAEIVEFQRDIGVDIGTMLDVFGRPDMSREELESCVEETARRAEQSLESAGDTLLLNGPVQGGLHEDLRASAGNLMGSVEGEFRGFSIHPVGGIVPLMEKQCYRELFEILLAVRSTTPPDRPVHLFGCGHPMLFPMAIALGADLFDSAAYAIFARDDRILTPHGTVKLD
;
A
#
# COMPACT_ATOMS: atom_id res chain seq x y z
N VAL A 1 -18.46 -15.67 26.19
CA VAL A 1 -17.78 -16.99 26.24
C VAL A 1 -16.90 -17.09 25.01
N LEU A 2 -15.64 -16.65 25.12
CA LEU A 2 -14.65 -16.79 24.06
C LEU A 2 -14.39 -18.29 23.89
N ARG A 3 -14.70 -18.84 22.71
CA ARG A 3 -14.46 -20.25 22.41
C ARG A 3 -12.94 -20.47 22.35
N THR A 4 -12.37 -21.05 23.40
CA THR A 4 -11.04 -21.66 23.41
C THR A 4 -11.11 -23.02 22.69
N GLY A 5 -11.50 -23.01 21.41
CA GLY A 5 -11.31 -24.15 20.53
C GLY A 5 -9.89 -24.09 19.97
N SER A 6 -9.18 -25.21 19.90
CA SER A 6 -7.89 -25.29 19.21
C SER A 6 -8.10 -24.83 17.77
N VAL A 7 -7.66 -23.62 17.45
CA VAL A 7 -7.65 -23.10 16.08
C VAL A 7 -6.72 -24.04 15.32
N SER A 8 -7.26 -24.82 14.37
CA SER A 8 -6.39 -25.56 13.46
C SER A 8 -5.48 -24.54 12.79
N LYS A 9 -4.16 -24.71 12.91
CA LYS A 9 -3.19 -23.80 12.29
C LYS A 9 -3.58 -23.58 10.83
N ARG A 10 -3.83 -22.33 10.48
CA ARG A 10 -4.05 -21.93 9.09
C ARG A 10 -2.81 -22.33 8.30
N SER A 11 -2.98 -23.15 7.27
CA SER A 11 -1.88 -23.55 6.39
C SER A 11 -1.29 -22.33 5.71
N ASP A 12 0.03 -22.31 5.54
CA ASP A 12 0.74 -21.28 4.74
C ASP A 12 0.21 -21.28 3.28
N PRO A 13 0.26 -20.14 2.57
CA PRO A 13 -0.28 -20.03 1.23
C PRO A 13 0.61 -20.76 0.21
N GLU A 14 -0.01 -21.21 -0.89
CA GLU A 14 0.73 -21.68 -2.05
C GLU A 14 1.07 -20.48 -2.97
N PRO A 15 2.32 -20.39 -3.47
CA PRO A 15 2.69 -19.40 -4.48
C PRO A 15 1.78 -19.45 -5.71
N CYS A 16 1.50 -18.28 -6.29
CA CYS A 16 0.89 -18.24 -7.62
C CYS A 16 1.86 -18.77 -8.68
N ARG A 17 1.33 -19.12 -9.86
CA ARG A 17 2.18 -19.55 -10.97
C ARG A 17 3.06 -18.39 -11.42
N GLU A 18 4.33 -18.65 -11.72
CA GLU A 18 5.29 -17.62 -12.14
C GLU A 18 4.78 -16.79 -13.33
N GLN A 19 4.15 -17.44 -14.31
CA GLN A 19 3.56 -16.80 -15.49
C GLN A 19 2.37 -15.87 -15.18
N ASP A 20 1.72 -16.04 -14.02
CA ASP A 20 0.57 -15.24 -13.60
C ASP A 20 1.02 -14.08 -12.68
N LEU A 21 2.31 -13.97 -12.33
CA LEU A 21 2.83 -12.95 -11.41
C LEU A 21 2.42 -11.54 -11.87
N GLY A 22 1.75 -10.79 -10.97
CA GLY A 22 1.24 -9.44 -11.21
C GLY A 22 -0.04 -9.35 -12.03
N LEU A 23 -0.62 -10.47 -12.47
CA LEU A 23 -1.94 -10.49 -13.10
C LEU A 23 -3.00 -10.14 -12.05
N PHE A 24 -3.92 -9.24 -12.41
CA PHE A 24 -5.10 -8.95 -11.61
C PHE A 24 -6.36 -9.40 -12.35
N GLU A 25 -7.09 -10.33 -11.74
CA GLU A 25 -8.32 -10.89 -12.28
C GLU A 25 -9.52 -10.31 -11.54
N VAL A 26 -10.52 -9.83 -12.28
CA VAL A 26 -11.81 -9.46 -11.68
C VAL A 26 -12.73 -10.67 -11.68
N ILE A 27 -13.18 -11.07 -10.48
CA ILE A 27 -14.05 -12.22 -10.25
C ILE A 27 -15.52 -11.82 -10.39
N THR A 28 -15.92 -10.71 -9.75
CA THR A 28 -17.28 -10.18 -9.82
C THR A 28 -17.29 -8.66 -9.63
N ARG A 29 -18.37 -8.00 -10.06
CA ARG A 29 -18.55 -6.55 -9.98
C ARG A 29 -19.95 -6.15 -9.54
N ASP A 30 -20.04 -5.01 -8.88
CA ASP A 30 -21.27 -4.26 -8.65
C ASP A 30 -20.98 -2.76 -8.83
N GLY A 31 -21.48 -2.17 -9.92
CA GLY A 31 -21.07 -0.83 -10.34
C GLY A 31 -19.55 -0.74 -10.59
N ALA A 32 -18.87 0.19 -9.92
CA ALA A 32 -17.42 0.31 -9.97
C ALA A 32 -16.69 -0.59 -8.95
N ALA A 33 -17.41 -1.15 -7.98
CA ALA A 33 -16.86 -2.10 -7.03
C ALA A 33 -16.52 -3.42 -7.73
N ARG A 34 -15.43 -4.04 -7.28
CA ARG A 34 -14.96 -5.32 -7.82
C ARG A 34 -14.38 -6.19 -6.72
N ILE A 35 -14.71 -7.47 -6.78
CA ILE A 35 -13.95 -8.51 -6.11
C ILE A 35 -12.93 -9.01 -7.12
N GLY A 36 -11.66 -8.97 -6.76
CA GLY A 36 -10.58 -9.37 -7.62
C GLY A 36 -9.52 -10.21 -6.92
N ARG A 37 -8.52 -10.61 -7.70
CA ARG A 37 -7.38 -11.40 -7.24
C ARG A 37 -6.12 -10.93 -7.96
N LEU A 38 -5.16 -10.44 -7.20
CA LEU A 38 -3.81 -10.17 -7.67
C LEU A 38 -2.91 -11.36 -7.37
N HIS A 39 -2.17 -11.84 -8.36
CA HIS A 39 -1.28 -12.99 -8.23
C HIS A 39 0.13 -12.56 -7.80
N THR A 40 0.65 -13.12 -6.70
CA THR A 40 1.94 -12.75 -6.10
C THR A 40 2.80 -13.98 -5.77
N ALA A 41 4.06 -13.77 -5.39
CA ALA A 41 4.99 -14.85 -5.08
C ALA A 41 4.59 -15.61 -3.80
N HIS A 42 3.99 -14.95 -2.80
CA HIS A 42 3.52 -15.57 -1.56
C HIS A 42 2.00 -15.75 -1.51
N GLY A 43 1.41 -16.02 -2.68
CA GLY A 43 0.02 -16.41 -2.84
C GLY A 43 -0.91 -15.32 -3.40
N PRO A 44 -2.19 -15.62 -3.61
CA PRO A 44 -3.13 -14.66 -4.18
C PRO A 44 -3.56 -13.61 -3.16
N LEU A 45 -3.51 -12.33 -3.55
CA LEU A 45 -4.10 -11.21 -2.80
C LEU A 45 -5.52 -10.94 -3.31
N ASN A 46 -6.53 -11.32 -2.53
CA ASN A 46 -7.93 -11.05 -2.86
C ASN A 46 -8.29 -9.59 -2.54
N THR A 47 -9.11 -8.95 -3.39
CA THR A 47 -9.60 -7.59 -3.18
C THR A 47 -11.14 -7.57 -3.09
N PRO A 48 -11.76 -6.62 -2.35
CA PRO A 48 -11.11 -5.56 -1.58
C PRO A 48 -10.43 -6.06 -0.30
N THR A 49 -9.27 -5.51 0.07
CA THR A 49 -8.56 -5.91 1.30
C THR A 49 -7.94 -4.76 2.07
N LEU A 50 -7.79 -4.96 3.38
CA LEU A 50 -7.10 -4.05 4.29
C LEU A 50 -5.76 -4.67 4.67
N LEU A 51 -4.68 -3.92 4.44
CA LEU A 51 -3.30 -4.24 4.81
C LEU A 51 -2.99 -3.64 6.19
N PRO A 52 -2.85 -4.43 7.26
CA PRO A 52 -2.40 -3.89 8.54
C PRO A 52 -0.98 -3.35 8.39
N VAL A 53 -0.77 -2.10 8.81
CA VAL A 53 0.59 -1.53 8.88
C VAL A 53 1.31 -2.15 10.07
N VAL A 54 2.47 -2.75 9.82
CA VAL A 54 3.36 -3.30 10.82
C VAL A 54 4.60 -2.41 10.93
N ASN A 55 4.85 -1.88 12.13
CA ASN A 55 6.11 -1.21 12.42
C ASN A 55 7.09 -2.28 12.95
N PRO A 56 8.21 -2.55 12.27
CA PRO A 56 9.19 -3.56 12.70
C PRO A 56 9.72 -3.33 14.11
N ASN A 57 9.81 -2.06 14.53
CA ASN A 57 10.31 -1.66 15.85
C ASN A 57 9.24 -1.74 16.95
N LEU A 58 7.95 -1.80 16.60
CA LEU A 58 6.85 -1.76 17.57
C LEU A 58 5.66 -2.58 17.10
N ARG A 59 5.73 -3.88 17.36
CA ARG A 59 4.70 -4.87 16.98
C ARG A 59 3.59 -4.93 18.03
N THR A 60 2.44 -4.31 17.73
CA THR A 60 1.24 -4.40 18.59
C THR A 60 0.62 -5.79 18.57
N ILE A 61 0.58 -6.38 17.38
CA ILE A 61 0.12 -7.75 17.12
C ILE A 61 1.23 -8.37 16.28
N GLU A 62 1.66 -9.58 16.63
CA GLU A 62 2.68 -10.27 15.86
C GLU A 62 2.14 -10.67 14.48
N PRO A 63 2.92 -10.52 13.38
CA PRO A 63 2.45 -10.89 12.04
C PRO A 63 1.98 -12.34 11.92
N ARG A 64 2.66 -13.28 12.60
CA ARG A 64 2.22 -14.69 12.66
C ARG A 64 0.81 -14.83 13.26
N GLU A 65 0.48 -14.05 14.29
CA GLU A 65 -0.87 -14.03 14.86
C GLU A 65 -1.88 -13.42 13.88
N MET A 66 -1.49 -12.39 13.11
CA MET A 66 -2.33 -11.83 12.04
C MET A 66 -2.75 -12.88 11.02
N TRP A 67 -1.81 -13.72 10.59
CA TRP A 67 -2.08 -14.84 9.69
C TRP A 67 -3.00 -15.89 10.32
N GLU A 68 -2.58 -16.44 11.47
CA GLU A 68 -3.20 -17.64 12.06
C GLU A 68 -4.57 -17.37 12.68
N ARG A 69 -4.74 -16.20 13.32
CA ARG A 69 -5.92 -15.90 14.13
C ARG A 69 -6.91 -14.97 13.45
N TYR A 70 -6.41 -13.97 12.73
CA TYR A 70 -7.24 -12.91 12.15
C TYR A 70 -7.51 -13.09 10.65
N GLY A 71 -6.87 -14.07 10.01
CA GLY A 71 -7.11 -14.35 8.59
C GLY A 71 -6.57 -13.25 7.68
N VAL A 72 -5.54 -12.51 8.11
CA VAL A 72 -4.90 -11.48 7.31
C VAL A 72 -4.10 -12.14 6.20
N ASP A 73 -4.40 -11.83 4.95
CA ASP A 73 -3.71 -12.38 3.76
C ASP A 73 -2.43 -11.62 3.42
N ALA A 74 -2.41 -10.33 3.76
CA ALA A 74 -1.35 -9.41 3.39
C ALA A 74 -1.18 -8.32 4.44
N LEU A 75 0.04 -7.84 4.60
CA LEU A 75 0.36 -6.70 5.46
C LEU A 75 1.23 -5.70 4.72
N ILE A 76 1.36 -4.50 5.28
CA ILE A 76 2.31 -3.51 4.79
C ILE A 76 3.29 -3.12 5.88
N THR A 77 4.57 -2.96 5.51
CA THR A 77 5.60 -2.39 6.39
C THR A 77 6.32 -1.26 5.66
N ASN A 78 7.32 -0.65 6.30
CA ASN A 78 8.06 0.46 5.72
C ASN A 78 9.52 0.05 5.46
N SER A 79 9.88 -0.02 4.18
CA SER A 79 11.22 -0.44 3.75
C SER A 79 12.30 0.54 4.19
N TYR A 80 12.02 1.85 4.21
CA TYR A 80 12.97 2.86 4.69
C TYR A 80 13.29 2.71 6.17
N VAL A 81 12.30 2.39 7.01
CA VAL A 81 12.56 2.08 8.44
C VAL A 81 13.48 0.88 8.57
N ILE A 82 13.29 -0.17 7.77
CA ILE A 82 14.16 -1.36 7.79
C ILE A 82 15.57 -0.98 7.30
N TRP A 83 15.68 -0.28 6.17
CA TRP A 83 16.94 0.15 5.57
C TRP A 83 17.78 1.04 6.50
N LYS A 84 17.12 1.93 7.26
CA LYS A 84 17.78 2.91 8.13
C LYS A 84 18.36 2.31 9.41
N HIS A 85 17.84 1.17 9.88
CA HIS A 85 18.32 0.54 11.12
C HIS A 85 19.19 -0.66 10.77
N ASP A 86 20.49 -0.58 11.05
CA ASP A 86 21.48 -1.60 10.66
C ASP A 86 21.05 -3.01 11.06
N ASP A 87 20.60 -3.22 12.31
CA ASP A 87 20.13 -4.52 12.80
C ASP A 87 18.96 -5.09 11.97
N LEU A 88 18.03 -4.23 11.54
CA LEU A 88 16.90 -4.64 10.70
C LEU A 88 17.33 -4.90 9.27
N ARG A 89 18.18 -4.03 8.71
CA ARG A 89 18.69 -4.14 7.34
C ARG A 89 19.50 -5.41 7.16
N GLU A 90 20.45 -5.67 8.05
CA GLU A 90 21.30 -6.87 8.00
C GLU A 90 20.47 -8.15 8.10
N ARG A 91 19.50 -8.18 9.02
CA ARG A 91 18.62 -9.33 9.19
C ARG A 91 17.70 -9.54 7.98
N ALA A 92 17.12 -8.48 7.43
CA ALA A 92 16.26 -8.56 6.24
C ALA A 92 17.04 -9.05 5.01
N LEU A 93 18.28 -8.60 4.82
CA LEU A 93 19.15 -9.06 3.73
C LEU A 93 19.62 -10.51 3.92
N ALA A 94 19.84 -10.94 5.16
CA ALA A 94 20.30 -12.30 5.45
C ALA A 94 19.19 -13.35 5.39
N GLU A 95 18.00 -13.02 5.89
CA GLU A 95 16.89 -13.98 6.10
C GLU A 95 15.70 -13.77 5.15
N GLY A 96 15.60 -12.60 4.50
CA GLY A 96 14.41 -12.17 3.77
C GLY A 96 13.30 -11.61 4.68
N ILE A 97 12.42 -10.79 4.10
CA ILE A 97 11.39 -10.05 4.83
C ILE A 97 10.35 -10.98 5.50
N HIS A 98 9.97 -12.07 4.83
CA HIS A 98 8.99 -13.03 5.34
C HIS A 98 9.49 -13.74 6.60
N SER A 99 10.74 -14.18 6.61
CA SER A 99 11.38 -14.78 7.79
C SER A 99 11.56 -13.75 8.91
N MET A 100 12.00 -12.53 8.57
CA MET A 100 12.19 -11.46 9.55
C MET A 100 10.88 -11.10 10.29
N LEU A 101 9.75 -11.07 9.55
CA LEU A 101 8.43 -10.76 10.10
C LEU A 101 7.71 -11.98 10.68
N ASP A 102 8.15 -13.20 10.37
CA ASP A 102 7.42 -14.44 10.61
C ASP A 102 6.00 -14.40 9.99
N PHE A 103 5.91 -13.95 8.73
CA PHE A 103 4.65 -13.82 8.01
C PHE A 103 4.68 -14.59 6.68
N PRO A 104 3.78 -15.56 6.48
CA PRO A 104 3.80 -16.40 5.28
C PRO A 104 3.00 -15.82 4.10
N GLY A 105 2.16 -14.81 4.32
CA GLY A 105 1.35 -14.16 3.29
C GLY A 105 2.07 -13.02 2.57
N VAL A 106 1.32 -12.24 1.80
CA VAL A 106 1.87 -11.18 0.94
C VAL A 106 2.43 -10.02 1.78
N VAL A 107 3.67 -9.62 1.52
CA VAL A 107 4.30 -8.47 2.16
C VAL A 107 4.40 -7.31 1.17
N VAL A 108 3.71 -6.22 1.51
CA VAL A 108 3.80 -4.94 0.81
C VAL A 108 4.77 -4.03 1.56
N THR A 109 5.54 -3.20 0.85
CA THR A 109 6.35 -2.16 1.49
C THR A 109 6.06 -0.78 0.94
N ASP A 110 5.94 0.19 1.84
CA ASP A 110 6.08 1.60 1.53
C ASP A 110 7.57 1.98 1.40
N SER A 111 7.87 3.00 0.60
CA SER A 111 9.23 3.49 0.26
C SER A 111 9.78 4.50 1.26
N GLY A 112 8.96 4.98 2.22
CA GLY A 112 9.41 5.95 3.22
C GLY A 112 8.99 7.39 2.93
N THR A 113 8.24 7.64 1.86
CA THR A 113 7.79 8.98 1.45
C THR A 113 7.03 9.71 2.58
N PHE A 114 6.23 8.99 3.37
CA PHE A 114 5.55 9.58 4.53
C PHE A 114 6.51 9.97 5.66
N GLN A 115 7.57 9.18 5.91
CA GLN A 115 8.60 9.51 6.89
C GLN A 115 9.43 10.71 6.42
N SER A 116 9.61 10.88 5.10
CA SER A 116 10.19 12.12 4.58
C SER A 116 9.37 13.34 5.03
N TYR A 117 8.05 13.24 4.89
CA TYR A 117 7.15 14.30 5.34
C TYR A 117 7.22 14.56 6.85
N VAL A 118 7.24 13.52 7.69
CA VAL A 118 7.20 13.68 9.15
C VAL A 118 8.57 14.08 9.73
N TYR A 119 9.66 13.57 9.18
CA TYR A 119 11.00 13.65 9.79
C TYR A 119 12.06 14.38 8.95
N GLY A 120 11.78 14.76 7.69
CA GLY A 120 12.70 15.51 6.83
C GLY A 120 13.29 14.70 5.66
N ASP A 121 14.57 14.88 5.33
CA ASP A 121 15.15 14.26 4.14
C ASP A 121 15.24 12.72 4.23
N VAL A 122 14.91 12.08 3.12
CA VAL A 122 15.17 10.66 2.89
C VAL A 122 16.57 10.56 2.28
N GLU A 123 17.46 9.86 2.99
CA GLU A 123 18.87 9.74 2.60
C GLU A 123 19.11 8.66 1.53
N VAL A 124 18.11 7.83 1.23
CA VAL A 124 18.22 6.70 0.29
C VAL A 124 17.86 7.13 -1.14
N GLY A 125 18.61 6.64 -2.12
CA GLY A 125 18.36 6.90 -3.53
C GLY A 125 17.11 6.17 -4.07
N VAL A 126 16.59 6.65 -5.21
CA VAL A 126 15.41 6.07 -5.89
C VAL A 126 15.64 4.61 -6.28
N ALA A 127 16.74 4.31 -6.97
CA ALA A 127 17.09 2.92 -7.32
C ALA A 127 17.40 2.11 -6.05
N GLU A 128 18.20 2.67 -5.15
CA GLU A 128 18.67 2.00 -3.94
C GLU A 128 17.53 1.44 -3.06
N ILE A 129 16.46 2.21 -2.84
CA ILE A 129 15.34 1.74 -2.02
C ILE A 129 14.51 0.66 -2.73
N VAL A 130 14.40 0.71 -4.06
CA VAL A 130 13.66 -0.30 -4.82
C VAL A 130 14.46 -1.60 -4.94
N GLU A 131 15.77 -1.49 -5.20
CA GLU A 131 16.71 -2.61 -5.15
C GLU A 131 16.70 -3.27 -3.77
N PHE A 132 16.71 -2.47 -2.69
CA PHE A 132 16.62 -3.01 -1.34
C PHE A 132 15.32 -3.79 -1.10
N GLN A 133 14.18 -3.28 -1.56
CA GLN A 133 12.89 -3.99 -1.47
C GLN A 133 12.92 -5.32 -2.23
N ARG A 134 13.50 -5.33 -3.44
CA ARG A 134 13.67 -6.55 -4.24
C ARG A 134 14.58 -7.55 -3.53
N ASP A 135 15.73 -7.09 -3.03
CA ASP A 135 16.78 -7.93 -2.48
C ASP A 135 16.38 -8.58 -1.14
N ILE A 136 15.50 -7.95 -0.35
CA ILE A 136 14.92 -8.56 0.86
C ILE A 136 13.70 -9.46 0.57
N GLY A 137 13.31 -9.62 -0.70
CA GLY A 137 12.23 -10.52 -1.11
C GLY A 137 10.82 -10.01 -0.81
N VAL A 138 10.58 -8.70 -0.94
CA VAL A 138 9.23 -8.12 -0.88
C VAL A 138 8.38 -8.60 -2.07
N ASP A 139 7.08 -8.87 -1.84
CA ASP A 139 6.16 -9.20 -2.94
C ASP A 139 5.76 -7.98 -3.77
N ILE A 140 5.38 -6.89 -3.09
CA ILE A 140 4.90 -5.65 -3.68
C ILE A 140 5.61 -4.46 -3.04
N GLY A 141 6.60 -3.92 -3.75
CA GLY A 141 7.30 -2.71 -3.35
C GLY A 141 6.57 -1.44 -3.74
N THR A 142 7.09 -0.30 -3.29
CA THR A 142 6.64 1.03 -3.72
C THR A 142 7.84 1.82 -4.22
N MET A 143 7.66 2.53 -5.35
CA MET A 143 8.68 3.46 -5.83
C MET A 143 8.80 4.67 -4.88
N LEU A 144 9.91 5.40 -4.95
CA LEU A 144 10.11 6.61 -4.17
C LEU A 144 9.42 7.81 -4.83
N ASP A 145 8.13 8.00 -4.58
CA ASP A 145 7.33 9.12 -5.07
C ASP A 145 7.61 10.44 -4.31
N VAL A 146 7.11 11.55 -4.84
CA VAL A 146 7.21 12.86 -4.15
C VAL A 146 5.87 13.22 -3.53
N PHE A 147 5.87 13.38 -2.21
CA PHE A 147 4.66 13.66 -1.46
C PHE A 147 4.08 15.05 -1.79
N GLY A 148 2.91 15.08 -2.43
CA GLY A 148 2.15 16.31 -2.65
C GLY A 148 1.16 16.57 -1.52
N ARG A 149 1.30 17.67 -0.78
CA ARG A 149 0.38 18.02 0.31
C ARG A 149 -0.85 18.78 -0.22
N PRO A 150 -2.05 18.57 0.35
CA PRO A 150 -3.25 19.31 -0.06
C PRO A 150 -3.18 20.84 0.10
N ASP A 151 -2.27 21.36 0.94
CA ASP A 151 -2.06 22.79 1.18
C ASP A 151 -0.97 23.42 0.29
N MET A 152 -0.28 22.63 -0.53
CA MET A 152 0.70 23.14 -1.49
C MET A 152 0.02 23.85 -2.65
N SER A 153 0.74 24.79 -3.26
CA SER A 153 0.31 25.46 -4.48
C SER A 153 0.20 24.47 -5.64
N ARG A 154 -0.59 24.84 -6.64
CA ARG A 154 -0.73 24.04 -7.87
C ARG A 154 0.61 23.76 -8.55
N GLU A 155 1.49 24.76 -8.64
CA GLU A 155 2.80 24.63 -9.28
C GLU A 155 3.71 23.65 -8.53
N GLU A 156 3.70 23.70 -7.19
CA GLU A 156 4.44 22.73 -6.38
C GLU A 156 3.89 21.31 -6.56
N LEU A 157 2.57 21.15 -6.62
CA LEU A 157 1.91 19.85 -6.84
C LEU A 157 2.18 19.29 -8.25
N GLU A 158 2.20 20.13 -9.26
CA GLU A 158 2.58 19.77 -10.63
C GLU A 158 4.03 19.29 -10.67
N SER A 159 4.95 19.99 -10.01
CA SER A 159 6.34 19.56 -9.84
C SER A 159 6.47 18.20 -9.13
N CYS A 160 5.66 17.95 -8.08
CA CYS A 160 5.61 16.63 -7.43
C CYS A 160 5.17 15.52 -8.40
N VAL A 161 4.18 15.78 -9.24
CA VAL A 161 3.70 14.81 -10.26
C VAL A 161 4.78 14.54 -11.30
N GLU A 162 5.41 15.59 -11.83
CA GLU A 162 6.48 15.47 -12.84
C GLU A 162 7.71 14.73 -12.29
N GLU A 163 8.14 15.05 -11.07
CA GLU A 163 9.27 14.38 -10.44
C GLU A 163 8.95 12.92 -10.13
N THR A 164 7.73 12.62 -9.66
CA THR A 164 7.29 11.23 -9.47
C THR A 164 7.31 10.47 -10.79
N ALA A 165 6.82 11.07 -11.88
CA ALA A 165 6.85 10.46 -13.21
C ALA A 165 8.27 10.23 -13.72
N ARG A 166 9.20 11.17 -13.49
CA ARG A 166 10.61 11.03 -13.90
C ARG A 166 11.30 9.84 -13.22
N ARG A 167 10.89 9.48 -12.00
CA ARG A 167 11.45 8.35 -11.24
C ARG A 167 10.91 7.00 -11.68
N ALA A 168 9.85 6.96 -12.49
CA ALA A 168 9.10 5.74 -12.78
C ALA A 168 9.93 4.70 -13.55
N GLU A 169 10.57 5.09 -14.66
CA GLU A 169 11.36 4.18 -15.50
C GLU A 169 12.49 3.52 -14.70
N GLN A 170 13.32 4.32 -14.03
CA GLN A 170 14.40 3.82 -13.18
C GLN A 170 13.89 2.90 -12.05
N SER A 171 12.72 3.21 -11.48
CA SER A 171 12.14 2.38 -10.42
C SER A 171 11.68 1.02 -10.94
N LEU A 172 11.08 0.96 -12.13
CA LEU A 172 10.68 -0.31 -12.76
C LEU A 172 11.90 -1.15 -13.17
N GLU A 173 12.96 -0.52 -13.69
CA GLU A 173 14.23 -1.20 -13.96
C GLU A 173 14.82 -1.81 -12.68
N SER A 174 14.80 -1.04 -11.59
CA SER A 174 15.31 -1.49 -10.28
C SER A 174 14.46 -2.63 -9.68
N ALA A 175 13.15 -2.66 -9.95
CA ALA A 175 12.27 -3.74 -9.49
C ALA A 175 12.57 -5.08 -10.16
N GLY A 176 13.04 -5.06 -11.41
CA GLY A 176 13.35 -6.29 -12.17
C GLY A 176 12.10 -7.12 -12.48
N ASP A 177 12.26 -8.43 -12.55
CA ASP A 177 11.21 -9.39 -12.91
C ASP A 177 10.45 -9.97 -11.70
N THR A 178 11.03 -9.90 -10.50
CA THR A 178 10.49 -10.52 -9.28
C THR A 178 9.64 -9.59 -8.43
N LEU A 179 9.99 -8.30 -8.32
CA LEU A 179 9.30 -7.35 -7.44
C LEU A 179 8.13 -6.70 -8.19
N LEU A 180 6.89 -6.92 -7.72
CA LEU A 180 5.77 -6.10 -8.18
C LEU A 180 5.91 -4.69 -7.60
N LEU A 181 5.58 -3.67 -8.38
CA LEU A 181 5.80 -2.28 -7.96
C LEU A 181 4.52 -1.47 -7.97
N ASN A 182 4.27 -0.75 -6.87
CA ASN A 182 3.26 0.28 -6.76
C ASN A 182 3.73 1.56 -7.47
N GLY A 183 2.85 2.17 -8.27
CA GLY A 183 3.05 3.48 -8.92
C GLY A 183 2.08 4.52 -8.35
N PRO A 184 2.48 5.29 -7.31
CA PRO A 184 1.61 6.24 -6.63
C PRO A 184 1.14 7.39 -7.52
N VAL A 185 -0.14 7.73 -7.40
CA VAL A 185 -0.79 8.85 -8.09
C VAL A 185 -0.89 10.05 -7.14
N GLN A 186 -0.10 11.07 -7.41
CA GLN A 186 -0.05 12.35 -6.69
C GLN A 186 -0.90 13.43 -7.40
N GLY A 187 -0.93 14.68 -6.88
CA GLY A 187 -1.65 15.81 -7.52
C GLY A 187 -2.54 16.63 -6.59
N GLY A 188 -2.47 16.43 -5.27
CA GLY A 188 -3.20 17.22 -4.28
C GLY A 188 -4.72 17.19 -4.50
N LEU A 189 -5.37 18.35 -4.49
CA LEU A 189 -6.83 18.50 -4.67
C LEU A 189 -7.23 18.76 -6.14
N HIS A 190 -6.29 18.73 -7.08
CA HIS A 190 -6.54 19.10 -8.48
C HIS A 190 -6.87 17.87 -9.32
N GLU A 191 -8.13 17.76 -9.76
CA GLU A 191 -8.62 16.63 -10.57
C GLU A 191 -7.81 16.42 -11.86
N ASP A 192 -7.40 17.50 -12.52
CA ASP A 192 -6.60 17.46 -13.74
C ASP A 192 -5.17 16.94 -13.48
N LEU A 193 -4.55 17.33 -12.37
CA LEU A 193 -3.25 16.77 -11.97
C LEU A 193 -3.37 15.30 -11.58
N ARG A 194 -4.43 14.89 -10.87
CA ARG A 194 -4.71 13.48 -10.51
C ARG A 194 -4.91 12.63 -11.76
N ALA A 195 -5.68 13.12 -12.73
CA ALA A 195 -5.92 12.45 -13.99
C ALA A 195 -4.62 12.30 -14.79
N SER A 196 -3.82 13.37 -14.89
CA SER A 196 -2.49 13.37 -15.54
C SER A 196 -1.55 12.36 -14.89
N ALA A 197 -1.41 12.40 -13.56
CA ALA A 197 -0.60 11.46 -12.80
C ALA A 197 -1.05 10.00 -12.99
N GLY A 198 -2.37 9.74 -13.01
CA GLY A 198 -2.92 8.41 -13.29
C GLY A 198 -2.58 7.91 -14.69
N ASN A 199 -2.60 8.76 -15.71
CA ASN A 199 -2.17 8.41 -17.06
C ASN A 199 -0.67 8.11 -17.12
N LEU A 200 0.16 8.95 -16.47
CA LEU A 200 1.62 8.77 -16.42
C LEU A 200 1.96 7.43 -15.76
N MET A 201 1.45 7.17 -14.56
CA MET A 201 1.70 5.90 -13.86
C MET A 201 1.08 4.70 -14.60
N GLY A 202 -0.06 4.89 -15.26
CA GLY A 202 -0.75 3.84 -15.99
C GLY A 202 -0.05 3.42 -17.29
N SER A 203 0.72 4.31 -17.92
CA SER A 203 1.27 4.12 -19.27
C SER A 203 2.78 3.81 -19.31
N VAL A 204 3.50 4.05 -18.22
CA VAL A 204 4.92 3.71 -18.12
C VAL A 204 5.09 2.20 -18.03
N GLU A 205 6.00 1.67 -18.84
CA GLU A 205 6.34 0.25 -18.92
C GLU A 205 7.87 0.11 -18.76
N GLY A 206 8.30 -0.85 -17.94
CA GLY A 206 9.71 -1.26 -17.84
C GLY A 206 10.03 -2.42 -18.78
N GLU A 207 11.24 -2.98 -18.66
CA GLU A 207 11.67 -4.15 -19.46
C GLU A 207 10.76 -5.38 -19.26
N PHE A 208 10.32 -5.60 -18.02
CA PHE A 208 9.53 -6.78 -17.65
C PHE A 208 8.03 -6.51 -17.54
N ARG A 209 7.66 -5.33 -17.00
CA ARG A 209 6.27 -4.92 -16.72
C ARG A 209 6.19 -3.45 -16.32
N GLY A 210 5.00 -2.86 -16.44
CA GLY A 210 4.61 -1.62 -15.76
C GLY A 210 4.23 -1.82 -14.29
N PHE A 211 3.74 -0.75 -13.66
CA PHE A 211 3.25 -0.81 -12.28
C PHE A 211 2.07 -1.76 -12.11
N SER A 212 2.04 -2.47 -10.99
CA SER A 212 1.02 -3.50 -10.72
C SER A 212 -0.21 -2.96 -9.98
N ILE A 213 -0.03 -1.91 -9.18
CA ILE A 213 -1.08 -1.25 -8.38
C ILE A 213 -0.85 0.26 -8.44
N HIS A 214 -1.93 1.04 -8.35
CA HIS A 214 -1.88 2.49 -8.28
C HIS A 214 -2.39 3.02 -6.93
N PRO A 215 -1.48 3.28 -5.97
CA PRO A 215 -1.86 3.97 -4.75
C PRO A 215 -2.25 5.43 -4.97
N VAL A 216 -3.18 5.94 -4.19
CA VAL A 216 -3.60 7.34 -4.17
C VAL A 216 -2.88 8.02 -3.01
N GLY A 217 -1.85 8.82 -3.32
CA GLY A 217 -1.01 9.50 -2.32
C GLY A 217 -1.58 10.86 -1.85
N GLY A 218 -1.06 11.38 -0.75
CA GLY A 218 -1.37 12.73 -0.25
C GLY A 218 -2.76 12.91 0.36
N ILE A 219 -3.51 11.83 0.59
CA ILE A 219 -4.91 11.87 1.04
C ILE A 219 -5.12 11.73 2.55
N VAL A 220 -4.09 11.34 3.31
CA VAL A 220 -4.17 11.18 4.78
C VAL A 220 -4.71 12.44 5.47
N PRO A 221 -4.21 13.66 5.17
CA PRO A 221 -4.73 14.88 5.82
C PRO A 221 -6.22 15.14 5.55
N LEU A 222 -6.77 14.65 4.43
CA LEU A 222 -8.19 14.77 4.11
C LEU A 222 -9.03 13.87 5.00
N MET A 223 -8.57 12.64 5.25
CA MET A 223 -9.25 11.70 6.12
C MET A 223 -9.22 12.15 7.58
N GLU A 224 -8.10 12.68 8.06
CA GLU A 224 -7.97 13.23 9.41
C GLU A 224 -8.89 14.44 9.64
N LYS A 225 -9.03 15.29 8.63
CA LYS A 225 -9.91 16.49 8.65
C LYS A 225 -11.36 16.18 8.24
N GLN A 226 -11.68 14.93 7.91
CA GLN A 226 -12.99 14.48 7.44
C GLN A 226 -13.48 15.19 6.16
N CYS A 227 -12.55 15.61 5.29
CA CYS A 227 -12.79 16.17 3.96
C CYS A 227 -13.11 15.06 2.95
N TYR A 228 -14.20 14.31 3.19
CA TYR A 228 -14.52 13.11 2.42
C TYR A 228 -15.03 13.41 1.01
N ARG A 229 -15.60 14.59 0.78
CA ARG A 229 -16.01 15.00 -0.56
C ARG A 229 -14.79 15.09 -1.48
N GLU A 230 -13.76 15.81 -1.05
CA GLU A 230 -12.50 15.97 -1.76
C GLU A 230 -11.77 14.63 -1.93
N LEU A 231 -11.79 13.77 -0.90
CA LEU A 231 -11.24 12.41 -0.98
C LEU A 231 -11.86 11.59 -2.12
N PHE A 232 -13.20 11.62 -2.24
CA PHE A 232 -13.91 10.84 -3.26
C PHE A 232 -13.85 11.48 -4.65
N GLU A 233 -13.78 12.82 -4.74
CA GLU A 233 -13.46 13.54 -6.00
C GLU A 233 -12.08 13.10 -6.53
N ILE A 234 -11.07 13.01 -5.66
CA ILE A 234 -9.74 12.48 -6.00
C ILE A 234 -9.82 11.03 -6.48
N LEU A 235 -10.51 10.15 -5.75
CA LEU A 235 -10.62 8.74 -6.14
C LEU A 235 -11.26 8.60 -7.55
N LEU A 236 -12.32 9.35 -7.83
CA LEU A 236 -12.96 9.37 -9.14
C LEU A 236 -12.02 9.85 -10.25
N ALA A 237 -11.26 10.93 -10.00
CA ALA A 237 -10.27 11.43 -10.95
C ALA A 237 -9.20 10.38 -11.25
N VAL A 238 -8.65 9.71 -10.23
CA VAL A 238 -7.66 8.63 -10.41
C VAL A 238 -8.25 7.42 -11.15
N ARG A 239 -9.46 6.99 -10.80
CA ARG A 239 -10.14 5.86 -11.48
C ARG A 239 -10.49 6.14 -12.93
N SER A 240 -10.61 7.41 -13.32
CA SER A 240 -10.93 7.79 -14.70
C SER A 240 -9.77 7.59 -15.68
N THR A 241 -8.52 7.50 -15.18
CA THR A 241 -7.31 7.42 -16.02
C THR A 241 -6.43 6.19 -15.73
N THR A 242 -6.52 5.59 -14.55
CA THR A 242 -5.76 4.37 -14.23
C THR A 242 -6.30 3.14 -14.96
N PRO A 243 -5.42 2.22 -15.43
CA PRO A 243 -5.84 1.00 -16.13
C PRO A 243 -6.86 0.18 -15.32
N PRO A 244 -7.96 -0.30 -15.96
CA PRO A 244 -9.04 -1.01 -15.28
C PRO A 244 -8.68 -2.45 -14.88
N ASP A 245 -7.52 -2.93 -15.28
CA ASP A 245 -6.92 -4.22 -14.96
C ASP A 245 -5.84 -4.11 -13.86
N ARG A 246 -5.70 -2.94 -13.21
CA ARG A 246 -4.80 -2.75 -12.07
C ARG A 246 -5.58 -2.30 -10.83
N PRO A 247 -5.26 -2.79 -9.61
CA PRO A 247 -5.93 -2.35 -8.39
C PRO A 247 -5.62 -0.89 -8.04
N VAL A 248 -6.57 -0.22 -7.38
CA VAL A 248 -6.39 1.11 -6.80
C VAL A 248 -6.32 1.02 -5.27
N HIS A 249 -5.27 1.58 -4.69
CA HIS A 249 -4.98 1.53 -3.26
C HIS A 249 -5.18 2.90 -2.62
N LEU A 250 -6.06 3.04 -1.63
CA LEU A 250 -6.16 4.29 -0.86
C LEU A 250 -5.13 4.29 0.29
N PHE A 251 -3.99 4.94 0.08
CA PHE A 251 -2.90 4.98 1.05
C PHE A 251 -3.31 5.65 2.37
N GLY A 252 -3.10 4.94 3.48
CA GLY A 252 -3.44 5.36 4.84
C GLY A 252 -4.94 5.35 5.15
N CYS A 253 -5.78 4.87 4.24
CA CYS A 253 -7.23 4.79 4.45
C CYS A 253 -7.59 3.58 5.32
N GLY A 254 -7.46 3.75 6.64
CA GLY A 254 -7.57 2.66 7.59
C GLY A 254 -8.84 2.61 8.44
N HIS A 255 -9.75 3.58 8.28
CA HIS A 255 -10.95 3.70 9.13
C HIS A 255 -12.16 3.00 8.48
N PRO A 256 -12.81 2.01 9.14
CA PRO A 256 -13.87 1.18 8.54
C PRO A 256 -15.05 1.92 7.92
N MET A 257 -15.41 3.07 8.49
CA MET A 257 -16.47 3.94 7.98
C MET A 257 -16.29 4.35 6.50
N LEU A 258 -15.05 4.39 5.99
CA LEU A 258 -14.77 4.81 4.61
C LEU A 258 -14.87 3.70 3.59
N PHE A 259 -14.74 2.43 4.01
CA PHE A 259 -14.62 1.30 3.10
C PHE A 259 -15.83 1.16 2.17
N PRO A 260 -17.09 1.21 2.62
CA PRO A 260 -18.23 0.98 1.73
C PRO A 260 -18.28 1.94 0.55
N MET A 261 -18.06 3.25 0.80
CA MET A 261 -18.09 4.26 -0.25
C MET A 261 -16.84 4.18 -1.14
N ALA A 262 -15.65 4.02 -0.56
CA ALA A 262 -14.42 3.86 -1.33
C ALA A 262 -14.48 2.64 -2.27
N ILE A 263 -14.97 1.50 -1.78
CA ILE A 263 -15.15 0.29 -2.59
C ILE A 263 -16.21 0.51 -3.67
N ALA A 264 -17.36 1.12 -3.34
CA ALA A 264 -18.40 1.44 -4.32
C ALA A 264 -17.89 2.34 -5.47
N LEU A 265 -16.88 3.17 -5.19
CA LEU A 265 -16.22 4.04 -6.15
C LEU A 265 -14.98 3.40 -6.81
N GLY A 266 -14.68 2.13 -6.51
CA GLY A 266 -13.66 1.34 -7.20
C GLY A 266 -12.28 1.30 -6.56
N ALA A 267 -12.17 1.58 -5.25
CA ALA A 267 -10.97 1.24 -4.48
C ALA A 267 -10.91 -0.26 -4.16
N ASP A 268 -9.71 -0.83 -4.25
CA ASP A 268 -9.45 -2.26 -4.07
C ASP A 268 -8.59 -2.57 -2.84
N LEU A 269 -7.68 -1.67 -2.48
CA LEU A 269 -6.74 -1.88 -1.40
C LEU A 269 -6.78 -0.70 -0.42
N PHE A 270 -6.54 -1.01 0.84
CA PHE A 270 -6.52 -0.09 1.96
C PHE A 270 -5.36 -0.46 2.87
N ASP A 271 -4.85 0.46 3.65
CA ASP A 271 -3.90 0.16 4.72
C ASP A 271 -4.21 0.96 5.99
N SER A 272 -3.83 0.40 7.14
CA SER A 272 -4.13 1.02 8.43
C SER A 272 -3.01 0.84 9.44
N ALA A 273 -2.44 1.94 9.90
CA ALA A 273 -1.77 2.03 11.19
C ALA A 273 -2.75 2.39 12.32
N ALA A 274 -3.96 2.85 11.97
CA ALA A 274 -4.95 3.38 12.90
C ALA A 274 -5.40 2.33 13.92
N TYR A 275 -5.50 1.05 13.56
CA TYR A 275 -5.86 -0.02 14.51
C TYR A 275 -4.92 -0.05 15.73
N ALA A 276 -3.61 0.09 15.51
CA ALA A 276 -2.60 0.08 16.55
C ALA A 276 -2.49 1.42 17.27
N ILE A 277 -2.53 2.53 16.52
CA ILE A 277 -2.43 3.89 17.09
C ILE A 277 -3.63 4.17 18.00
N PHE A 278 -4.84 3.83 17.56
CA PHE A 278 -6.06 4.13 18.31
C PHE A 278 -6.17 3.23 19.53
N ALA A 279 -5.78 1.95 19.43
CA ALA A 279 -5.75 1.05 20.58
C ALA A 279 -4.82 1.56 21.71
N ARG A 280 -3.69 2.21 21.38
CA ARG A 280 -2.78 2.80 22.38
C ARG A 280 -3.29 4.11 22.99
N ASP A 281 -4.27 4.73 22.35
CA ASP A 281 -4.90 5.99 22.76
C ASP A 281 -6.32 5.73 23.27
N ASP A 282 -6.59 4.52 23.75
CA ASP A 282 -7.89 4.11 24.31
C ASP A 282 -9.07 4.44 23.38
N ARG A 283 -8.88 4.19 22.08
CA ARG A 283 -9.89 4.44 21.04
C ARG A 283 -10.28 3.16 20.32
N ILE A 284 -11.58 2.98 20.17
CA ILE A 284 -12.23 1.86 19.48
C ILE A 284 -12.73 2.34 18.13
N LEU A 285 -12.29 1.67 17.07
CA LEU A 285 -12.82 1.84 15.72
C LEU A 285 -14.17 1.13 15.58
N THR A 286 -15.14 1.81 14.99
CA THR A 286 -16.46 1.25 14.64
C THR A 286 -16.79 1.54 13.17
N PRO A 287 -17.76 0.84 12.57
CA PRO A 287 -18.26 1.15 11.24
C PRO A 287 -18.83 2.58 11.08
N HIS A 288 -19.15 3.25 12.18
CA HIS A 288 -19.81 4.57 12.17
C HIS A 288 -18.93 5.71 12.69
N GLY A 289 -17.68 5.42 13.08
CA GLY A 289 -16.78 6.41 13.67
C GLY A 289 -15.85 5.80 14.70
N THR A 290 -15.25 6.65 15.52
CA THR A 290 -14.33 6.26 16.59
C THR A 290 -14.94 6.60 17.95
N VAL A 291 -14.84 5.69 18.91
CA VAL A 291 -15.31 5.86 20.30
C VAL A 291 -14.09 5.87 21.23
N LYS A 292 -14.07 6.77 22.21
CA LYS A 292 -13.05 6.76 23.27
C LYS A 292 -13.50 5.84 24.41
N LEU A 293 -12.60 5.02 24.92
CA LEU A 293 -12.81 4.19 26.11
C LEU A 293 -12.69 5.11 27.34
N ASP A 294 -13.68 5.02 28.23
CA ASP A 294 -13.75 5.80 29.48
C ASP A 294 -12.75 5.32 30.54
#